data_AF-A0AAD4CF84-F1
#
_entry.id   AF-A0AAD4CF84-F1
#
_cell.length_a   1.000
_cell.length_b   1.000
_cell.length_c   1.000
_cell.angle_alpha   90.00
_cell.angle_beta   90.00
_cell.angle_gamma   90.00
#
_symmetry.space_group_name_H-M   'P 1'
#
loop_
_entity.id
_entity.type
_entity.pdbx_description
1 polymer ?
#
loop_
_entity_poly.entity_id
_entity_poly.type
_entity_poly.pdbx_seq_one_letter_code
_entity_poly.pdbx_strand_id
1 'polypeptide(L)'
;MSGEKIYEGVFAVHKPQGITSAEVIRNLQTHFNPSDTFKPWLETEQIRRKRESDRQRKRRRTQRLDVKIGHGGTLDPLATGVLVTGIGKGTKHLNDFLGCTKSYETVVLFGAETDTYDRLGKVVRRGPYEHITRDAVEKALEKFRGKIMQRPPIFSALKVKGKPLYEYAREGKVPPVEIKERPVEVKDLRIVEWYEPGTHEYQWPEEEAAGEEKAVAEKLLEKDDELPIATSAEGAEKSDVQDASATKRKTPPPQSPEATTAPKEEGTADVQGDSAPTAKKQKVSEGDSVPVQSEESSGAPQEAEKSTISEDKDAAPKAQPAAVKIVMTVTSGFYVRSLAHDLGKAVGSCALMSSLIRTRQAHFELDSDKVLEYKDLEAGEEVWGPKVQRFLDEWEKKREAEESSDPINASP
;
A
#
# COMPACT_ATOMS: atom_id res chain seq x y z
N MET A 1 4.59 16.70 35.99
CA MET A 1 4.67 16.01 34.68
C MET A 1 6.13 16.02 34.31
N SER A 2 6.68 14.94 33.76
CA SER A 2 8.03 14.99 33.21
C SER A 2 8.07 16.01 32.06
N GLY A 3 9.20 16.71 31.91
CA GLY A 3 9.42 17.69 30.84
C GLY A 3 9.91 17.06 29.54
N GLU A 4 9.60 15.78 29.32
CA GLU A 4 10.11 14.99 28.20
C GLU A 4 9.49 15.43 26.88
N LYS A 5 10.30 15.52 25.82
CA LYS A 5 9.83 15.96 24.50
C LYS A 5 8.87 14.91 23.91
N ILE A 6 7.73 15.39 23.41
CA ILE A 6 6.76 14.57 22.69
C ILE A 6 7.06 14.66 21.19
N TYR A 7 7.67 13.62 20.63
CA TYR A 7 8.01 13.56 19.21
C TYR A 7 6.80 13.30 18.32
N GLU A 8 6.48 14.23 17.41
CA GLU A 8 5.41 14.13 16.40
C GLU A 8 5.86 14.83 15.11
N GLY A 9 5.53 14.29 13.94
CA GLY A 9 6.01 14.85 12.67
C GLY A 9 5.94 13.88 11.50
N VAL A 10 6.65 14.19 10.40
CA VAL A 10 6.70 13.37 9.18
C VAL A 10 8.14 13.04 8.81
N PHE A 11 8.40 11.78 8.48
CA PHE A 11 9.70 11.24 8.09
C PHE A 11 9.52 10.21 6.95
N ALA A 12 10.61 9.63 6.45
CA ALA A 12 10.57 8.57 5.45
C ALA A 12 11.02 7.22 6.03
N VAL A 13 10.41 6.14 5.55
CA VAL A 13 10.78 4.76 5.83
C VAL A 13 11.15 4.09 4.52
N HIS A 14 12.23 3.31 4.49
CA HIS A 14 12.46 2.36 3.41
C HIS A 14 11.51 1.18 3.61
N LYS A 15 10.41 1.13 2.84
CA LYS A 15 9.56 -0.05 2.79
C LYS A 15 10.31 -1.14 2.00
N PRO A 16 10.57 -2.33 2.56
CA PRO A 16 11.10 -3.47 1.81
C PRO A 16 10.05 -4.08 0.86
N GLN A 17 10.53 -4.85 -0.12
CA GLN A 17 9.70 -5.68 -1.00
C GLN A 17 8.94 -6.78 -0.21
N GLY A 18 7.79 -7.19 -0.72
CA GLY A 18 7.00 -8.34 -0.23
C GLY A 18 5.86 -7.96 0.73
N ILE A 19 6.07 -6.97 1.60
CA ILE A 19 5.04 -6.52 2.55
C ILE A 19 4.14 -5.40 1.97
N THR A 20 2.94 -5.20 2.53
CA THR A 20 2.07 -4.07 2.17
C THR A 20 2.48 -2.77 2.88
N SER A 21 2.06 -1.62 2.35
CA SER A 21 2.19 -0.34 3.06
C SER A 21 1.48 -0.30 4.43
N ALA A 22 0.48 -1.16 4.64
CA ALA A 22 -0.23 -1.26 5.92
C ALA A 22 0.53 -2.13 6.94
N GLU A 23 1.27 -3.16 6.50
CA GLU A 23 2.21 -3.88 7.38
C GLU A 23 3.33 -2.96 7.88
N VAL A 24 3.87 -2.04 7.07
CA VAL A 24 4.90 -1.09 7.54
C VAL A 24 4.39 -0.31 8.77
N ILE A 25 3.15 0.17 8.74
CA ILE A 25 2.54 0.87 9.87
C ILE A 25 2.41 -0.03 11.10
N ARG A 26 2.00 -1.30 10.93
CA ARG A 26 1.90 -2.27 12.03
C ARG A 26 3.27 -2.59 12.64
N ASN A 27 4.29 -2.79 11.80
CA ASN A 27 5.66 -3.10 12.23
C ASN A 27 6.23 -1.93 13.05
N LEU A 28 6.11 -0.70 12.55
CA LEU A 28 6.49 0.51 13.31
C LEU A 28 5.76 0.58 14.66
N GLN A 29 4.46 0.27 14.71
CA GLN A 29 3.72 0.22 15.98
C GLN A 29 4.26 -0.87 16.93
N THR A 30 4.72 -2.01 16.43
CA THR A 30 5.37 -3.06 17.26
C THR A 30 6.63 -2.55 17.95
N HIS A 31 7.45 -1.74 17.30
CA HIS A 31 8.67 -1.14 17.90
C HIS A 31 8.37 0.12 18.72
N PHE A 32 7.46 0.99 18.27
CA PHE A 32 7.20 2.29 18.90
C PHE A 32 6.27 2.20 20.11
N ASN A 33 5.34 1.24 20.16
CA ASN A 33 4.45 1.07 21.32
C ASN A 33 5.16 0.74 22.66
N PRO A 34 6.18 -0.14 22.71
CA PRO A 34 6.92 -0.40 23.94
C PRO A 34 8.06 0.61 24.22
N SER A 35 8.37 1.49 23.25
CA SER A 35 9.56 2.35 23.30
C SER A 35 9.50 3.45 24.36
N ASP A 36 10.66 3.81 24.93
CA ASP A 36 10.78 5.00 25.79
C ASP A 36 10.68 6.30 24.96
N THR A 37 11.12 6.30 23.70
CA THR A 37 11.02 7.43 22.74
C THR A 37 9.59 7.93 22.55
N PHE A 38 8.59 7.02 22.49
CA PHE A 38 7.18 7.40 22.30
C PHE A 38 6.31 7.24 23.56
N LYS A 39 6.88 6.84 24.68
CA LYS A 39 6.20 6.77 25.99
C LYS A 39 5.60 8.12 26.45
N PRO A 40 6.28 9.29 26.33
CA PRO A 40 5.65 10.60 26.62
C PRO A 40 4.41 10.89 25.76
N TRP A 41 4.40 10.43 24.51
CA TRP A 41 3.24 10.53 23.62
C TRP A 41 2.07 9.64 24.10
N LEU A 42 2.37 8.38 24.44
CA LEU A 42 1.40 7.41 24.94
C LEU A 42 0.79 7.84 26.29
N GLU A 43 1.59 8.34 27.23
CA GLU A 43 1.10 8.86 28.51
C GLU A 43 0.21 10.10 28.32
N THR A 44 0.58 11.01 27.42
CA THR A 44 -0.23 12.18 27.06
C THR A 44 -1.57 11.77 26.44
N GLU A 45 -1.58 10.78 25.54
CA GLU A 45 -2.80 10.21 24.97
C GLU A 45 -3.66 9.51 26.04
N GLN A 46 -3.06 8.78 26.99
CA GLN A 46 -3.80 8.21 28.13
C GLN A 46 -4.47 9.29 28.98
N ILE A 47 -3.74 10.36 29.33
CA ILE A 47 -4.29 11.48 30.11
C ILE A 47 -5.44 12.15 29.34
N ARG A 48 -5.32 12.29 28.01
CA ARG A 48 -6.41 12.79 27.15
C ARG A 48 -7.63 11.86 27.18
N ARG A 49 -7.45 10.55 26.97
CA ARG A 49 -8.54 9.55 27.03
C ARG A 49 -9.20 9.49 28.42
N LYS A 50 -8.43 9.66 29.50
CA LYS A 50 -8.95 9.78 30.88
C LYS A 50 -9.80 11.04 31.08
N ARG A 51 -9.60 12.11 30.29
CA ARG A 51 -10.41 13.36 30.30
C ARG A 51 -11.58 13.36 29.30
N GLU A 52 -11.70 12.39 28.41
CA GLU A 52 -12.86 12.28 27.49
C GLU A 52 -14.16 11.95 28.25
N SER A 53 -15.31 12.34 27.69
CA SER A 53 -16.64 12.04 28.26
C SER A 53 -17.00 10.56 28.19
N ASP A 54 -17.92 10.08 29.02
CA ASP A 54 -18.30 8.65 29.05
C ASP A 54 -18.89 8.12 27.74
N ARG A 55 -19.52 8.99 26.92
CA ARG A 55 -19.97 8.64 25.57
C ARG A 55 -18.78 8.36 24.64
N GLN A 56 -17.68 9.09 24.77
CA GLN A 56 -16.44 8.87 24.01
C GLN A 56 -15.67 7.65 24.56
N ARG A 57 -15.50 7.55 25.89
CA ARG A 57 -14.88 6.39 26.56
C ARG A 57 -15.58 5.07 26.17
N LYS A 58 -16.92 5.03 26.17
CA LYS A 58 -17.70 3.85 25.73
C LYS A 58 -17.42 3.50 24.26
N ARG A 59 -17.34 4.49 23.35
CA ARG A 59 -16.99 4.27 21.94
C ARG A 59 -15.56 3.78 21.72
N ARG A 60 -14.62 4.17 22.59
CA ARG A 60 -13.20 3.75 22.52
C ARG A 60 -12.85 2.50 23.34
N ARG A 61 -13.80 1.90 24.07
CA ARG A 61 -13.50 0.80 25.02
C ARG A 61 -12.78 -0.40 24.39
N THR A 62 -12.99 -0.65 23.09
CA THR A 62 -12.33 -1.71 22.31
C THR A 62 -11.11 -1.24 21.51
N GLN A 63 -10.78 0.06 21.53
CA GLN A 63 -9.64 0.62 20.82
C GLN A 63 -8.39 0.58 21.70
N ARG A 64 -7.35 -0.14 21.23
CA ARG A 64 -6.02 -0.13 21.82
C ARG A 64 -5.44 1.29 21.92
N LEU A 65 -4.44 1.44 22.77
CA LEU A 65 -3.59 2.62 22.88
C LEU A 65 -2.28 2.31 22.16
N ASP A 66 -2.28 2.48 20.84
CA ASP A 66 -1.09 2.38 20.01
C ASP A 66 -0.65 3.79 19.58
N VAL A 67 0.65 3.97 19.28
CA VAL A 67 1.18 5.20 18.70
C VAL A 67 0.46 5.47 17.39
N LYS A 68 0.00 6.71 17.19
CA LYS A 68 -0.81 7.07 16.02
C LYS A 68 0.09 7.35 14.81
N ILE A 69 0.21 6.35 13.93
CA ILE A 69 1.04 6.40 12.71
C ILE A 69 0.14 6.29 11.46
N GLY A 70 0.57 6.86 10.33
CA GLY A 70 -0.03 6.65 8.99
C GLY A 70 0.97 6.96 7.86
N HIS A 71 0.63 6.66 6.61
CA HIS A 71 1.49 6.90 5.45
C HIS A 71 0.90 7.89 4.43
N GLY A 72 1.77 8.65 3.74
CA GLY A 72 1.43 9.73 2.80
C GLY A 72 1.31 9.29 1.35
N GLY A 73 0.90 8.04 1.11
CA GLY A 73 0.76 7.48 -0.24
C GLY A 73 1.20 6.03 -0.30
N THR A 74 0.32 5.16 -0.76
CA THR A 74 0.57 3.71 -0.89
C THR A 74 1.75 3.42 -1.81
N LEU A 75 2.42 2.30 -1.53
CA LEU A 75 3.32 1.59 -2.43
C LEU A 75 2.85 0.13 -2.52
N ASP A 76 2.90 -0.45 -3.72
CA ASP A 76 2.47 -1.83 -3.99
C ASP A 76 3.34 -2.87 -3.24
N PRO A 77 2.85 -4.12 -3.03
CA PRO A 77 3.59 -5.11 -2.23
C PRO A 77 4.95 -5.48 -2.81
N LEU A 78 5.06 -5.71 -4.13
CA LEU A 78 6.34 -6.02 -4.80
C LEU A 78 7.32 -4.85 -4.84
N ALA A 79 6.88 -3.64 -4.52
CA ALA A 79 7.69 -2.43 -4.68
C ALA A 79 8.45 -2.10 -3.38
N THR A 80 9.63 -1.51 -3.53
CA THR A 80 10.51 -1.08 -2.41
C THR A 80 10.78 0.42 -2.46
N GLY A 81 11.42 0.97 -1.43
CA GLY A 81 11.85 2.38 -1.38
C GLY A 81 10.99 3.28 -0.50
N VAL A 82 10.95 4.58 -0.81
CA VAL A 82 10.45 5.65 0.07
C VAL A 82 8.96 5.50 0.38
N LEU A 83 8.63 5.31 1.65
CA LEU A 83 7.28 5.45 2.20
C LEU A 83 7.25 6.61 3.22
N VAL A 84 6.66 7.74 2.81
CA VAL A 84 6.46 8.89 3.71
C VAL A 84 5.49 8.50 4.83
N THR A 85 5.93 8.67 6.07
CA THR A 85 5.27 8.19 7.29
C THR A 85 5.12 9.33 8.28
N GLY A 86 3.95 9.46 8.91
CA GLY A 86 3.64 10.54 9.85
C GLY A 86 3.20 9.99 11.20
N ILE A 87 3.61 10.65 12.28
CA ILE A 87 3.31 10.30 13.67
C ILE A 87 2.54 11.44 14.33
N GLY A 88 1.48 11.12 15.07
CA GLY A 88 0.80 12.07 15.95
C GLY A 88 0.11 13.23 15.21
N LYS A 89 0.56 14.46 15.46
CA LYS A 89 0.24 15.67 14.65
C LYS A 89 0.61 15.48 13.18
N GLY A 90 1.77 14.91 12.88
CA GLY A 90 2.30 14.74 11.53
C GLY A 90 1.38 13.96 10.59
N THR A 91 0.51 13.08 11.11
CA THR A 91 -0.48 12.39 10.27
C THR A 91 -1.46 13.33 9.57
N LYS A 92 -1.58 14.60 9.99
CA LYS A 92 -2.45 15.60 9.34
C LYS A 92 -1.89 16.04 7.98
N HIS A 93 -0.57 16.06 7.84
CA HIS A 93 0.16 16.56 6.67
C HIS A 93 0.36 15.49 5.59
N LEU A 94 -0.09 14.24 5.85
CA LEU A 94 0.09 13.13 4.91
C LEU A 94 -0.66 13.31 3.57
N ASN A 95 -1.70 14.15 3.54
CA ASN A 95 -2.39 14.52 2.31
C ASN A 95 -1.50 15.35 1.37
N ASP A 96 -0.63 16.18 1.93
CA ASP A 96 0.28 17.08 1.19
C ASP A 96 1.25 16.25 0.33
N PHE A 97 1.62 15.07 0.81
CA PHE A 97 2.46 14.10 0.10
C PHE A 97 1.72 13.22 -0.91
N LEU A 98 0.38 13.24 -0.96
CA LEU A 98 -0.38 12.55 -2.02
C LEU A 98 -0.19 13.28 -3.35
N GLY A 99 -0.37 14.60 -3.38
CA GLY A 99 -0.29 15.45 -4.57
C GLY A 99 1.11 15.67 -5.15
N CYS A 100 2.16 15.39 -4.40
CA CYS A 100 3.55 15.65 -4.82
C CYS A 100 4.01 14.78 -6.00
N THR A 101 5.07 15.22 -6.70
CA THR A 101 5.83 14.40 -7.65
C THR A 101 6.56 13.26 -6.95
N LYS A 102 6.68 12.14 -7.66
CA LYS A 102 7.33 10.91 -7.21
C LYS A 102 8.30 10.45 -8.30
N SER A 103 9.42 9.87 -7.91
CA SER A 103 10.38 9.28 -8.85
C SER A 103 10.51 7.79 -8.60
N TYR A 104 10.63 7.05 -9.69
CA TYR A 104 10.65 5.59 -9.69
C TYR A 104 11.76 5.07 -10.60
N GLU A 105 12.36 3.95 -10.21
CA GLU A 105 13.04 3.02 -11.10
C GLU A 105 12.16 1.77 -11.21
N THR A 106 12.00 1.24 -12.42
CA THR A 106 11.17 0.06 -12.69
C THR A 106 11.85 -0.83 -13.71
N VAL A 107 11.61 -2.15 -13.62
CA VAL A 107 11.93 -3.08 -14.71
C VAL A 107 10.64 -3.61 -15.32
N VAL A 108 10.49 -3.42 -16.63
CA VAL A 108 9.40 -3.97 -17.45
C VAL A 108 9.93 -5.21 -18.16
N LEU A 109 9.17 -6.30 -18.09
CA LEU A 109 9.46 -7.59 -18.72
C LEU A 109 8.42 -7.86 -19.80
N PHE A 110 8.83 -8.09 -21.04
CA PHE A 110 7.92 -8.23 -22.18
C PHE A 110 7.40 -9.67 -22.38
N GLY A 111 6.50 -9.90 -23.33
CA GLY A 111 6.05 -11.21 -23.79
C GLY A 111 5.01 -11.93 -22.92
N ALA A 112 4.73 -11.47 -21.69
CA ALA A 112 3.59 -11.93 -20.91
C ALA A 112 2.97 -10.80 -20.07
N GLU A 113 1.71 -11.00 -19.72
CA GLU A 113 0.83 -10.03 -19.06
C GLU A 113 0.03 -10.75 -17.97
N THR A 114 -0.13 -10.08 -16.84
CA THR A 114 -0.74 -10.62 -15.63
C THR A 114 -1.98 -9.84 -15.24
N ASP A 115 -2.89 -10.47 -14.51
CA ASP A 115 -4.10 -9.83 -14.00
C ASP A 115 -3.79 -8.53 -13.21
N THR A 116 -2.73 -8.52 -12.40
CA THR A 116 -2.28 -7.34 -11.63
C THR A 116 -1.47 -6.31 -12.41
N TYR A 117 -1.04 -6.62 -13.63
CA TYR A 117 0.06 -5.97 -14.39
C TYR A 117 1.44 -5.97 -13.67
N ASP A 118 1.64 -6.86 -12.70
CA ASP A 118 2.92 -7.08 -12.03
C ASP A 118 3.27 -8.56 -11.83
N ARG A 119 4.51 -8.86 -11.46
CA ARG A 119 5.00 -10.24 -11.27
C ARG A 119 4.50 -10.98 -10.01
N LEU A 120 3.46 -10.46 -9.32
CA LEU A 120 2.74 -11.17 -8.26
C LEU A 120 1.32 -11.59 -8.70
N GLY A 121 0.89 -11.19 -9.89
CA GLY A 121 -0.34 -11.68 -10.51
C GLY A 121 -0.17 -13.01 -11.22
N LYS A 122 -1.28 -13.59 -11.69
CA LYS A 122 -1.29 -14.77 -12.55
C LYS A 122 -1.13 -14.36 -14.00
N VAL A 123 -0.40 -15.13 -14.81
CA VAL A 123 -0.33 -14.90 -16.27
C VAL A 123 -1.71 -15.14 -16.88
N VAL A 124 -2.26 -14.09 -17.49
CA VAL A 124 -3.54 -14.15 -18.21
C VAL A 124 -3.29 -14.27 -19.70
N ARG A 125 -2.26 -13.59 -20.23
CA ARG A 125 -1.96 -13.52 -21.66
C ARG A 125 -0.45 -13.59 -21.93
N ARG A 126 -0.08 -14.13 -23.09
CA ARG A 126 1.28 -14.16 -23.63
C ARG A 126 1.26 -13.58 -25.04
N GLY A 127 2.33 -12.88 -25.42
CA GLY A 127 2.45 -12.20 -26.71
C GLY A 127 3.82 -12.42 -27.36
N PRO A 128 3.95 -12.21 -28.68
CA PRO A 128 5.24 -12.34 -29.36
C PRO A 128 6.24 -11.30 -28.84
N TYR A 129 7.49 -11.69 -28.63
CA TYR A 129 8.53 -10.81 -28.06
C TYR A 129 9.86 -10.80 -28.84
N GLU A 130 10.03 -11.67 -29.83
CA GLU A 130 11.25 -11.77 -30.66
C GLU A 130 11.54 -10.50 -31.48
N HIS A 131 10.50 -9.72 -31.79
CA HIS A 131 10.60 -8.47 -32.57
C HIS A 131 10.90 -7.24 -31.72
N ILE A 132 10.96 -7.37 -30.39
CA ILE A 132 11.09 -6.23 -29.47
C ILE A 132 12.57 -5.84 -29.36
N THR A 133 12.85 -4.59 -29.75
CA THR A 133 14.20 -4.01 -29.73
C THR A 133 14.22 -2.75 -28.88
N ARG A 134 15.40 -2.40 -28.34
CA ARG A 134 15.61 -1.16 -27.57
C ARG A 134 15.07 0.08 -28.30
N ASP A 135 15.33 0.18 -29.60
CA ASP A 135 14.88 1.30 -30.45
C ASP A 135 13.36 1.37 -30.61
N ALA A 136 12.66 0.22 -30.64
CA ALA A 136 11.21 0.18 -30.66
C ALA A 136 10.62 0.63 -29.31
N VAL A 137 11.25 0.24 -28.20
CA VAL A 137 10.84 0.61 -26.85
C VAL A 137 11.08 2.11 -26.58
N GLU A 138 12.24 2.67 -26.96
CA GLU A 138 12.51 4.11 -26.78
C GLU A 138 11.51 4.98 -27.59
N LYS A 139 11.20 4.59 -28.84
CA LYS A 139 10.16 5.24 -29.67
C LYS A 139 8.75 5.07 -29.08
N ALA A 140 8.46 3.95 -28.43
CA ALA A 140 7.20 3.75 -27.73
C ALA A 140 7.09 4.67 -26.49
N LEU A 141 8.19 4.84 -25.74
CA LEU A 141 8.26 5.69 -24.54
C LEU A 141 8.01 7.17 -24.81
N GLU A 142 8.25 7.67 -26.02
CA GLU A 142 7.93 9.05 -26.42
C GLU A 142 6.44 9.38 -26.20
N LYS A 143 5.54 8.43 -26.44
CA LYS A 143 4.07 8.58 -26.27
C LYS A 143 3.65 8.79 -24.80
N PHE A 144 4.52 8.44 -23.86
CA PHE A 144 4.25 8.48 -22.42
C PHE A 144 4.96 9.65 -21.71
N ARG A 145 5.58 10.57 -22.46
CA ARG A 145 6.20 11.80 -21.94
C ARG A 145 5.17 12.94 -21.91
N GLY A 146 5.28 13.86 -20.96
CA GLY A 146 4.39 15.03 -20.86
C GLY A 146 3.05 14.71 -20.20
N LYS A 147 1.98 15.41 -20.61
CA LYS A 147 0.63 15.31 -20.04
C LYS A 147 -0.22 14.30 -20.80
N ILE A 148 -0.53 13.17 -20.18
CA ILE A 148 -1.29 12.06 -20.78
C ILE A 148 -2.51 11.70 -19.94
N MET A 149 -3.51 11.12 -20.60
CA MET A 149 -4.59 10.40 -19.93
C MET A 149 -4.16 8.95 -19.71
N GLN A 150 -4.19 8.49 -18.46
CA GLN A 150 -3.83 7.11 -18.09
C GLN A 150 -5.01 6.40 -17.41
N ARG A 151 -5.21 5.13 -17.74
CA ARG A 151 -6.19 4.26 -17.09
C ARG A 151 -5.57 3.59 -15.85
N PRO A 152 -6.16 3.73 -14.64
CA PRO A 152 -5.73 2.95 -13.47
C PRO A 152 -5.82 1.43 -13.74
N PRO A 153 -4.95 0.60 -13.13
CA PRO A 153 -5.01 -0.84 -13.33
C PRO A 153 -6.26 -1.43 -12.66
N ILE A 154 -6.74 -2.55 -13.22
CA ILE A 154 -7.93 -3.30 -12.73
C ILE A 154 -7.74 -3.69 -11.25
N PHE A 155 -6.51 -3.98 -10.84
CA PHE A 155 -6.12 -4.29 -9.46
C PHE A 155 -5.50 -3.06 -8.77
N SER A 156 -6.32 -2.02 -8.59
CA SER A 156 -5.95 -0.78 -7.87
C SER A 156 -6.66 -0.63 -6.52
N ALA A 157 -6.12 0.23 -5.65
CA ALA A 157 -6.72 0.59 -4.36
C ALA A 157 -7.86 1.63 -4.48
N LEU A 158 -8.27 1.99 -5.70
CA LEU A 158 -9.34 2.95 -5.97
C LEU A 158 -10.67 2.41 -5.42
N LYS A 159 -11.41 3.21 -4.66
CA LYS A 159 -12.70 2.79 -4.09
C LYS A 159 -13.86 3.05 -5.06
N VAL A 160 -14.60 1.99 -5.38
CA VAL A 160 -15.85 2.01 -6.13
C VAL A 160 -16.97 1.57 -5.19
N LYS A 161 -18.02 2.39 -5.04
CA LYS A 161 -19.17 2.14 -4.13
C LYS A 161 -18.74 1.79 -2.68
N GLY A 162 -17.58 2.27 -2.23
CA GLY A 162 -17.02 2.07 -0.90
C GLY A 162 -15.97 0.96 -0.77
N LYS A 163 -16.00 -0.07 -1.64
CA LYS A 163 -14.99 -1.15 -1.71
C LYS A 163 -13.83 -0.78 -2.65
N PRO A 164 -12.56 -1.12 -2.35
CA PRO A 164 -11.45 -1.06 -3.30
C PRO A 164 -11.63 -1.95 -4.55
N LEU A 165 -11.06 -1.52 -5.67
CA LEU A 165 -11.19 -2.21 -6.97
C LEU A 165 -10.59 -3.63 -6.94
N TYR A 166 -9.45 -3.82 -6.27
CA TYR A 166 -8.81 -5.13 -6.09
C TYR A 166 -9.70 -6.18 -5.40
N GLU A 167 -10.72 -5.77 -4.61
CA GLU A 167 -11.64 -6.71 -3.95
C GLU A 167 -12.63 -7.30 -4.95
N TYR A 168 -13.13 -6.50 -5.90
CA TYR A 168 -14.01 -6.99 -6.96
C TYR A 168 -13.27 -7.97 -7.90
N ALA A 169 -12.04 -7.64 -8.28
CA ALA A 169 -11.22 -8.47 -9.16
C ALA A 169 -10.89 -9.83 -8.52
N ARG A 170 -10.52 -9.85 -7.22
CA ARG A 170 -10.35 -11.11 -6.45
C ARG A 170 -11.64 -11.89 -6.21
N GLU A 171 -12.79 -11.25 -6.23
CA GLU A 171 -14.10 -11.91 -6.19
C GLU A 171 -14.54 -12.46 -7.58
N GLY A 172 -13.68 -12.39 -8.60
CA GLY A 172 -13.98 -12.82 -9.99
C GLY A 172 -14.99 -11.92 -10.71
N LYS A 173 -15.30 -10.74 -10.15
CA LYS A 173 -16.42 -9.90 -10.60
C LYS A 173 -15.90 -8.73 -11.41
N VAL A 174 -16.41 -8.62 -12.64
CA VAL A 174 -16.30 -7.42 -13.46
C VAL A 174 -16.71 -6.19 -12.61
N PRO A 175 -15.84 -5.17 -12.47
CA PRO A 175 -16.15 -3.99 -11.68
C PRO A 175 -17.47 -3.33 -12.13
N PRO A 176 -18.39 -2.99 -11.21
CA PRO A 176 -19.73 -2.50 -11.56
C PRO A 176 -19.76 -1.01 -11.96
N VAL A 177 -18.60 -0.47 -12.38
CA VAL A 177 -18.34 0.89 -12.87
C VAL A 177 -17.11 0.81 -13.78
N GLU A 178 -17.18 1.46 -14.94
CA GLU A 178 -16.11 1.57 -15.93
C GLU A 178 -14.89 2.36 -15.39
N ILE A 179 -13.67 1.92 -15.75
CA ILE A 179 -12.43 2.52 -15.24
C ILE A 179 -12.10 3.78 -16.05
N LYS A 180 -12.66 4.93 -15.63
CA LYS A 180 -12.33 6.23 -16.21
C LYS A 180 -10.84 6.55 -16.13
N GLU A 181 -10.28 7.03 -17.24
CA GLU A 181 -8.95 7.60 -17.35
C GLU A 181 -8.77 8.85 -16.48
N ARG A 182 -7.50 9.22 -16.24
CA ARG A 182 -7.13 10.35 -15.39
C ARG A 182 -5.96 11.12 -16.01
N PRO A 183 -5.97 12.47 -15.96
CA PRO A 183 -4.82 13.27 -16.36
C PRO A 183 -3.66 13.02 -15.40
N VAL A 184 -2.50 12.67 -15.95
CA VAL A 184 -1.23 12.49 -15.25
C VAL A 184 -0.12 13.16 -16.06
N GLU A 185 0.99 13.51 -15.39
CA GLU A 185 2.11 14.22 -16.02
C GLU A 185 3.43 13.51 -15.72
N VAL A 186 4.15 13.19 -16.79
CA VAL A 186 5.45 12.51 -16.78
C VAL A 186 6.52 13.52 -17.20
N LYS A 187 7.32 13.95 -16.20
CA LYS A 187 8.31 15.03 -16.33
C LYS A 187 9.67 14.55 -16.82
N ASP A 188 9.98 13.29 -16.57
CA ASP A 188 11.19 12.58 -16.99
C ASP A 188 10.80 11.12 -17.16
N LEU A 189 11.31 10.48 -18.21
CA LEU A 189 11.06 9.08 -18.57
C LEU A 189 12.14 8.65 -19.56
N ARG A 190 13.02 7.74 -19.16
CA ARG A 190 14.15 7.26 -19.99
C ARG A 190 14.57 5.84 -19.65
N ILE A 191 15.05 5.12 -20.66
CA ILE A 191 15.76 3.85 -20.45
C ILE A 191 17.09 4.13 -19.74
N VAL A 192 17.41 3.33 -18.73
CA VAL A 192 18.72 3.29 -18.06
C VAL A 192 19.50 2.06 -18.48
N GLU A 193 18.83 0.92 -18.64
CA GLU A 193 19.44 -0.37 -18.91
C GLU A 193 18.54 -1.15 -19.87
N TRP A 194 19.15 -1.80 -20.85
CA TRP A 194 18.49 -2.73 -21.76
C TRP A 194 19.06 -4.12 -21.51
N TYR A 195 18.18 -5.10 -21.33
CA TYR A 195 18.55 -6.50 -21.13
C TYR A 195 18.11 -7.30 -22.34
N GLU A 196 19.07 -7.85 -23.07
CA GLU A 196 18.80 -8.71 -24.22
C GLU A 196 18.17 -10.04 -23.78
N PRO A 197 17.39 -10.71 -24.65
CA PRO A 197 16.83 -12.03 -24.40
C PRO A 197 17.85 -13.03 -23.82
N GLY A 198 17.53 -13.60 -22.65
CA GLY A 198 18.40 -14.58 -21.98
C GLY A 198 19.54 -14.00 -21.14
N THR A 199 19.69 -12.67 -21.04
CA THR A 199 20.80 -12.04 -20.28
C THR A 199 20.46 -11.65 -18.84
N HIS A 200 19.27 -11.98 -18.35
CA HIS A 200 18.73 -11.47 -17.09
C HIS A 200 18.01 -12.53 -16.23
N GLU A 201 17.89 -12.30 -14.93
CA GLU A 201 17.20 -13.23 -14.02
C GLU A 201 15.67 -13.03 -13.97
N TYR A 202 15.15 -11.95 -14.57
CA TYR A 202 13.72 -11.63 -14.55
C TYR A 202 12.88 -12.69 -15.27
N GLN A 203 11.84 -13.16 -14.60
CA GLN A 203 10.95 -14.22 -15.07
C GLN A 203 9.47 -13.80 -14.95
N TRP A 204 8.63 -14.36 -15.81
CA TRP A 204 7.18 -14.30 -15.67
C TRP A 204 6.72 -15.15 -14.46
N PRO A 205 5.53 -14.90 -13.90
CA PRO A 205 4.95 -15.79 -12.89
C PRO A 205 4.71 -17.21 -13.44
N GLU A 206 4.81 -18.19 -12.55
CA GLU A 206 4.56 -19.61 -12.85
C GLU A 206 3.05 -19.95 -12.84
N GLU A 207 2.26 -19.22 -12.06
CA GLU A 207 0.79 -19.36 -12.06
C GLU A 207 0.18 -18.74 -13.32
N GLU A 208 -0.53 -19.54 -14.12
CA GLU A 208 -1.47 -19.04 -15.13
C GLU A 208 -2.89 -18.94 -14.53
N ALA A 209 -3.68 -17.97 -15.02
CA ALA A 209 -5.10 -17.88 -14.68
C ALA A 209 -5.86 -19.07 -15.28
N ALA A 210 -6.85 -19.60 -14.54
CA ALA A 210 -7.55 -20.83 -14.91
C ALA A 210 -9.06 -20.60 -15.16
N GLY A 211 -9.60 -21.27 -16.18
CA GLY A 211 -11.03 -21.33 -16.45
C GLY A 211 -11.71 -19.95 -16.52
N GLU A 212 -12.71 -19.74 -15.68
CA GLU A 212 -13.50 -18.51 -15.64
C GLU A 212 -12.67 -17.26 -15.26
N GLU A 213 -11.65 -17.38 -14.40
CA GLU A 213 -10.77 -16.25 -14.05
C GLU A 213 -10.05 -15.70 -15.30
N LYS A 214 -9.54 -16.61 -16.13
CA LYS A 214 -8.84 -16.26 -17.38
C LYS A 214 -9.79 -15.64 -18.40
N ALA A 215 -10.94 -16.27 -18.63
CA ALA A 215 -11.93 -15.75 -19.58
C ALA A 215 -12.52 -14.37 -19.16
N VAL A 216 -12.64 -14.08 -17.86
CA VAL A 216 -13.01 -12.74 -17.38
C VAL A 216 -11.87 -11.74 -17.57
N ALA A 217 -10.62 -12.13 -17.30
CA ALA A 217 -9.46 -11.27 -17.49
C ALA A 217 -9.23 -10.93 -18.97
N GLU A 218 -9.12 -11.94 -19.85
CA GLU A 218 -8.95 -11.77 -21.30
C GLU A 218 -10.02 -10.82 -21.88
N LYS A 219 -11.29 -11.01 -21.51
CA LYS A 219 -12.42 -10.16 -21.96
C LYS A 219 -12.41 -8.72 -21.40
N LEU A 220 -11.68 -8.46 -20.32
CA LEU A 220 -11.42 -7.10 -19.84
C LEU A 220 -10.25 -6.46 -20.60
N LEU A 221 -9.26 -7.25 -21.02
CA LEU A 221 -8.08 -6.80 -21.76
C LEU A 221 -8.36 -6.58 -23.24
N GLU A 222 -9.17 -7.41 -23.89
CA GLU A 222 -9.68 -7.18 -25.26
C GLU A 222 -10.30 -5.79 -25.39
N LYS A 223 -11.15 -5.41 -24.43
CA LYS A 223 -11.76 -4.07 -24.35
C LYS A 223 -10.78 -2.95 -24.06
N ASP A 224 -9.69 -3.25 -23.37
CA ASP A 224 -8.63 -2.28 -23.09
C ASP A 224 -7.76 -2.05 -24.33
N ASP A 225 -7.61 -3.06 -25.18
CA ASP A 225 -6.84 -3.04 -26.44
C ASP A 225 -7.56 -2.35 -27.61
N GLU A 226 -8.90 -2.35 -27.61
CA GLU A 226 -9.70 -1.52 -28.53
C GLU A 226 -9.53 0.00 -28.27
N LEU A 227 -8.94 0.39 -27.14
CA LEU A 227 -8.86 1.78 -26.68
C LEU A 227 -7.46 2.40 -26.91
N PRO A 228 -7.37 3.70 -27.23
CA PRO A 228 -6.12 4.34 -27.63
C PRO A 228 -5.10 4.43 -26.49
N ILE A 229 -3.86 4.06 -26.78
CA ILE A 229 -2.73 4.12 -25.85
C ILE A 229 -2.35 5.59 -25.59
N ALA A 230 -2.39 6.00 -24.31
CA ALA A 230 -1.90 7.28 -23.78
C ALA A 230 -2.29 8.52 -24.62
N THR A 231 -3.56 8.95 -24.54
CA THR A 231 -4.00 10.16 -25.25
C THR A 231 -3.43 11.42 -24.61
N SER A 232 -3.03 12.40 -25.44
CA SER A 232 -2.50 13.70 -24.99
C SER A 232 -3.58 14.54 -24.31
N ALA A 233 -3.37 14.94 -23.06
CA ALA A 233 -4.41 15.59 -22.25
C ALA A 233 -4.73 17.04 -22.66
N GLU A 234 -3.98 17.64 -23.60
CA GLU A 234 -4.07 19.06 -23.98
C GLU A 234 -5.38 19.46 -24.68
N GLY A 235 -6.23 18.50 -25.06
CA GLY A 235 -7.56 18.73 -25.61
C GLY A 235 -8.74 18.51 -24.64
N ALA A 236 -8.49 18.04 -23.40
CA ALA A 236 -9.54 17.50 -22.54
C ALA A 236 -10.32 18.54 -21.69
N GLU A 237 -9.83 19.78 -21.58
CA GLU A 237 -10.42 20.82 -20.71
C GLU A 237 -11.70 21.46 -21.28
N LYS A 238 -12.77 20.68 -21.52
CA LYS A 238 -14.10 21.23 -21.83
C LYS A 238 -15.35 20.40 -21.47
N SER A 239 -15.25 19.49 -20.51
CA SER A 239 -16.42 18.90 -19.82
C SER A 239 -16.12 18.54 -18.35
N ASP A 240 -17.18 18.32 -17.57
CA ASP A 240 -17.16 17.75 -16.21
C ASP A 240 -16.42 18.49 -15.08
N VAL A 241 -16.60 19.81 -14.96
CA VAL A 241 -16.44 20.50 -13.66
C VAL A 241 -17.69 20.25 -12.79
N GLN A 242 -17.93 18.99 -12.37
CA GLN A 242 -18.99 18.67 -11.42
C GLN A 242 -18.91 17.30 -10.68
N ASP A 243 -17.83 17.05 -9.92
CA ASP A 243 -17.97 16.48 -8.56
C ASP A 243 -16.74 16.75 -7.68
N ALA A 244 -16.73 17.91 -7.00
CA ALA A 244 -15.84 18.17 -5.87
C ALA A 244 -16.30 19.37 -5.03
N SER A 245 -17.08 19.14 -3.96
CA SER A 245 -16.83 19.75 -2.63
C SER A 245 -18.00 19.64 -1.63
N ALA A 246 -17.63 19.79 -0.34
CA ALA A 246 -18.46 20.34 0.74
C ALA A 246 -19.76 19.61 1.13
N THR A 247 -19.63 18.57 1.95
CA THR A 247 -20.68 18.14 2.89
C THR A 247 -20.95 19.22 3.95
N LYS A 248 -21.64 20.31 3.57
CA LYS A 248 -22.10 21.35 4.51
C LYS A 248 -23.10 20.74 5.49
N ARG A 249 -22.72 20.62 6.76
CA ARG A 249 -23.66 20.35 7.86
C ARG A 249 -24.65 21.51 7.94
N LYS A 250 -25.93 21.27 7.69
CA LYS A 250 -27.00 22.22 8.04
C LYS A 250 -27.32 22.10 9.53
N THR A 251 -27.13 23.18 10.27
CA THR A 251 -27.63 23.34 11.64
C THR A 251 -29.15 23.53 11.60
N PRO A 252 -29.94 22.85 12.44
CA PRO A 252 -31.36 23.15 12.57
C PRO A 252 -31.60 24.42 13.42
N PRO A 253 -32.51 25.32 13.01
CA PRO A 253 -32.98 26.45 13.85
C PRO A 253 -33.91 25.97 14.99
N PRO A 254 -34.20 26.81 16.01
CA PRO A 254 -34.82 26.40 17.27
C PRO A 254 -36.35 26.19 17.22
N GLN A 255 -36.90 25.63 18.31
CA GLN A 255 -38.30 25.26 18.48
C GLN A 255 -39.14 26.29 19.30
N SER A 256 -40.46 26.05 19.27
CA SER A 256 -41.51 26.41 20.27
C SER A 256 -42.26 27.74 20.06
N PRO A 257 -43.52 27.89 20.55
CA PRO A 257 -44.30 26.97 21.41
C PRO A 257 -45.71 26.58 20.87
N GLU A 258 -46.54 26.02 21.76
CA GLU A 258 -48.02 25.80 21.69
C GLU A 258 -48.58 24.69 20.76
N ALA A 259 -49.75 24.07 21.02
CA ALA A 259 -50.48 23.74 22.27
C ALA A 259 -51.66 22.76 21.99
N THR A 260 -52.06 21.93 22.98
CA THR A 260 -53.32 21.11 23.04
C THR A 260 -53.55 20.04 21.93
N THR A 261 -54.31 18.93 22.10
CA THR A 261 -55.16 18.35 23.18
C THR A 261 -55.01 16.81 23.23
N ALA A 262 -55.58 16.13 24.23
CA ALA A 262 -55.64 14.65 24.40
C ALA A 262 -57.13 14.19 24.49
N PRO A 263 -57.54 12.96 24.93
CA PRO A 263 -56.82 11.70 25.23
C PRO A 263 -57.49 10.39 24.68
N LYS A 264 -56.92 9.21 25.01
CA LYS A 264 -57.56 7.92 25.48
C LYS A 264 -56.50 6.78 25.49
N GLU A 265 -56.32 5.96 26.54
CA GLU A 265 -57.14 4.81 27.03
C GLU A 265 -57.18 3.65 26.01
N GLU A 266 -56.87 2.37 26.30
CA GLU A 266 -56.37 1.55 27.45
C GLU A 266 -55.63 0.30 26.86
N GLY A 267 -54.88 -0.58 27.54
CA GLY A 267 -54.50 -0.73 28.97
C GLY A 267 -53.79 -2.10 29.19
N THR A 268 -53.37 -2.41 30.44
CA THR A 268 -52.93 -3.76 30.98
C THR A 268 -51.76 -4.49 30.28
N ALA A 269 -50.58 -4.71 30.90
CA ALA A 269 -50.24 -5.68 31.99
C ALA A 269 -49.83 -7.09 31.44
N ASP A 270 -48.92 -7.89 32.03
CA ASP A 270 -48.02 -7.65 33.17
C ASP A 270 -46.78 -8.60 33.19
N VAL A 271 -45.65 -8.07 33.69
CA VAL A 271 -44.73 -8.60 34.74
C VAL A 271 -44.01 -9.98 34.61
N GLN A 272 -42.66 -9.90 34.72
CA GLN A 272 -41.66 -10.86 35.30
C GLN A 272 -41.63 -12.34 34.85
N GLY A 273 -40.51 -13.09 34.97
CA GLY A 273 -39.15 -12.69 35.33
C GLY A 273 -38.38 -13.72 36.18
N ASP A 274 -37.07 -13.83 35.89
CA ASP A 274 -35.97 -14.26 36.79
C ASP A 274 -35.55 -15.77 36.88
N SER A 275 -34.26 -15.92 37.22
CA SER A 275 -33.53 -17.07 37.78
C SER A 275 -33.06 -18.25 36.89
N ALA A 276 -31.89 -18.76 37.29
CA ALA A 276 -31.27 -20.05 36.94
C ALA A 276 -30.98 -20.79 38.30
N PRO A 277 -30.17 -21.87 38.47
CA PRO A 277 -29.31 -22.64 37.54
C PRO A 277 -29.26 -24.19 37.81
N THR A 278 -28.16 -24.86 37.39
CA THR A 278 -27.51 -26.08 37.97
C THR A 278 -28.00 -27.54 37.74
N ALA A 279 -27.26 -28.25 36.87
CA ALA A 279 -26.30 -29.35 37.18
C ALA A 279 -26.66 -30.87 37.33
N LYS A 280 -25.69 -31.72 36.88
CA LYS A 280 -25.23 -33.08 37.31
C LYS A 280 -25.58 -34.38 36.51
N LYS A 281 -24.49 -35.06 36.10
CA LYS A 281 -24.17 -36.52 36.08
C LYS A 281 -24.83 -37.52 35.09
N GLN A 282 -24.03 -38.08 34.17
CA GLN A 282 -23.46 -39.47 34.14
C GLN A 282 -22.52 -39.59 32.89
N LYS A 283 -21.32 -40.21 32.87
CA LYS A 283 -20.85 -41.62 33.08
C LYS A 283 -21.32 -42.56 31.93
N VAL A 284 -20.51 -43.40 31.26
CA VAL A 284 -19.19 -44.04 31.57
C VAL A 284 -18.37 -44.35 30.28
N SER A 285 -17.03 -44.56 30.43
CA SER A 285 -16.04 -45.43 29.69
C SER A 285 -16.13 -45.67 28.17
N GLU A 286 -15.13 -46.22 27.46
CA GLU A 286 -13.80 -46.82 27.77
C GLU A 286 -12.84 -46.38 26.61
N GLY A 287 -11.54 -46.10 26.79
CA GLY A 287 -10.45 -47.02 27.13
C GLY A 287 -9.52 -47.15 25.89
N ASP A 288 -8.20 -47.34 25.97
CA ASP A 288 -7.26 -47.22 27.08
C ASP A 288 -5.85 -46.79 26.55
N SER A 289 -4.80 -46.73 27.38
CA SER A 289 -3.56 -45.99 27.05
C SER A 289 -2.28 -46.49 27.76
N VAL A 290 -1.11 -46.01 27.28
CA VAL A 290 0.24 -45.98 27.94
C VAL A 290 0.88 -47.32 28.38
N PRO A 291 2.12 -47.36 28.93
CA PRO A 291 3.39 -46.65 28.61
C PRO A 291 4.50 -47.70 28.22
N VAL A 292 5.83 -47.71 28.52
CA VAL A 292 6.80 -46.84 29.23
C VAL A 292 8.27 -47.15 28.82
N GLN A 293 9.16 -46.15 28.70
CA GLN A 293 10.65 -46.17 28.93
C GLN A 293 11.53 -47.25 28.22
N SER A 294 12.88 -47.29 28.29
CA SER A 294 13.98 -46.28 28.27
C SER A 294 15.35 -46.99 28.23
N GLU A 295 16.42 -46.41 27.66
CA GLU A 295 17.82 -46.51 28.18
C GLU A 295 18.82 -45.64 27.36
N GLU A 296 20.10 -45.59 27.78
CA GLU A 296 21.12 -44.62 27.34
C GLU A 296 22.29 -45.22 26.53
N SER A 297 22.99 -44.36 25.77
CA SER A 297 24.44 -44.04 25.93
C SER A 297 25.36 -44.08 24.69
N SER A 298 26.21 -43.05 24.62
CA SER A 298 27.52 -42.96 23.92
C SER A 298 27.59 -42.98 22.37
N GLY A 299 28.49 -42.16 21.82
CA GLY A 299 28.87 -42.18 20.40
C GLY A 299 29.09 -40.78 19.79
N ALA A 300 30.35 -40.43 19.48
CA ALA A 300 30.73 -39.23 18.74
C ALA A 300 32.14 -39.42 18.12
N PRO A 301 32.58 -38.55 17.19
CA PRO A 301 31.91 -38.11 15.97
C PRO A 301 32.65 -38.65 14.72
N GLN A 302 32.12 -38.45 13.51
CA GLN A 302 32.87 -38.62 12.26
C GLN A 302 32.64 -37.45 11.30
N GLU A 303 33.70 -37.10 10.57
CA GLU A 303 33.74 -36.02 9.57
C GLU A 303 33.53 -36.57 8.14
N ALA A 304 33.32 -35.64 7.19
CA ALA A 304 33.22 -35.88 5.74
C ALA A 304 31.91 -36.58 5.29
N GLU A 305 31.44 -36.43 4.04
CA GLU A 305 32.08 -35.82 2.86
C GLU A 305 31.30 -34.61 2.29
N LYS A 306 31.97 -33.86 1.39
CA LYS A 306 31.32 -32.86 0.55
C LYS A 306 30.46 -33.55 -0.51
N SER A 307 29.15 -33.35 -0.51
CA SER A 307 28.33 -33.57 -1.70
C SER A 307 28.62 -32.47 -2.73
N THR A 308 29.29 -32.85 -3.82
CA THR A 308 29.66 -31.95 -4.92
C THR A 308 28.41 -31.36 -5.58
N ILE A 309 28.37 -30.03 -5.76
CA ILE A 309 27.37 -29.40 -6.64
C ILE A 309 27.73 -29.78 -8.07
N SER A 310 26.95 -30.69 -8.66
CA SER A 310 26.97 -30.93 -10.10
C SER A 310 26.32 -29.75 -10.81
N GLU A 311 27.10 -28.99 -11.58
CA GLU A 311 26.56 -27.99 -12.50
C GLU A 311 25.75 -28.69 -13.59
N ASP A 312 24.42 -28.61 -13.51
CA ASP A 312 23.52 -29.20 -14.51
C ASP A 312 23.49 -28.31 -15.77
N LYS A 313 24.46 -28.55 -16.65
CA LYS A 313 24.86 -27.62 -17.73
C LYS A 313 24.13 -27.80 -19.06
N ASP A 314 23.13 -28.68 -19.11
CA ASP A 314 22.32 -28.99 -20.31
C ASP A 314 20.82 -28.65 -20.12
N ALA A 315 20.51 -27.66 -19.29
CA ALA A 315 19.23 -26.96 -19.38
C ALA A 315 19.19 -26.12 -20.67
N ALA A 316 18.47 -26.60 -21.69
CA ALA A 316 18.23 -25.87 -22.93
C ALA A 316 17.75 -24.42 -22.63
N PRO A 317 18.22 -23.40 -23.38
CA PRO A 317 18.00 -22.01 -23.03
C PRO A 317 16.51 -21.71 -22.95
N LYS A 318 16.00 -21.51 -21.72
CA LYS A 318 14.62 -21.07 -21.49
C LYS A 318 14.43 -19.79 -22.27
N ALA A 319 13.47 -19.77 -23.19
CA ALA A 319 13.21 -18.62 -24.04
C ALA A 319 12.69 -17.46 -23.19
N GLN A 320 13.62 -16.61 -22.75
CA GLN A 320 13.37 -15.41 -21.97
C GLN A 320 13.18 -14.23 -22.94
N PRO A 321 12.20 -13.35 -22.69
CA PRO A 321 12.02 -12.13 -23.47
C PRO A 321 13.16 -11.14 -23.19
N ALA A 322 13.16 -10.00 -23.87
CA ALA A 322 13.91 -8.84 -23.41
C ALA A 322 13.28 -8.23 -22.15
N ALA A 323 14.07 -7.44 -21.41
CA ALA A 323 13.58 -6.57 -20.34
C ALA A 323 14.23 -5.18 -20.42
N VAL A 324 13.59 -4.19 -19.81
CA VAL A 324 14.07 -2.80 -19.82
C VAL A 324 13.97 -2.17 -18.43
N LYS A 325 15.07 -1.56 -17.97
CA LYS A 325 15.09 -0.71 -16.77
C LYS A 325 14.82 0.72 -17.18
N ILE A 326 13.81 1.33 -16.58
CA ILE A 326 13.32 2.67 -16.88
C ILE A 326 13.31 3.49 -15.58
N VAL A 327 13.81 4.73 -15.64
CA VAL A 327 13.59 5.72 -14.58
C VAL A 327 12.62 6.80 -15.04
N MET A 328 11.82 7.30 -14.10
CA MET A 328 10.80 8.31 -14.37
C MET A 328 10.57 9.25 -13.19
N THR A 329 10.07 10.45 -13.49
CA THR A 329 9.50 11.38 -12.50
C THR A 329 8.10 11.77 -12.93
N VAL A 330 7.11 11.49 -12.08
CA VAL A 330 5.68 11.56 -12.40
C VAL A 330 4.89 12.31 -11.32
N THR A 331 3.72 12.84 -11.66
CA THR A 331 2.80 13.48 -10.71
C THR A 331 1.93 12.47 -9.96
N SER A 332 1.07 12.97 -9.06
CA SER A 332 0.15 12.16 -8.28
C SER A 332 -0.90 11.44 -9.14
N GLY A 333 -1.11 10.15 -8.91
CA GLY A 333 -2.14 9.35 -9.60
C GLY A 333 -1.62 8.52 -10.77
N PHE A 334 -0.35 8.67 -11.15
CA PHE A 334 0.33 7.81 -12.12
C PHE A 334 0.51 6.38 -11.57
N TYR A 335 0.26 5.38 -12.42
CA TYR A 335 0.45 3.95 -12.13
C TYR A 335 1.54 3.37 -13.03
N VAL A 336 2.67 3.00 -12.43
CA VAL A 336 3.80 2.37 -13.16
C VAL A 336 3.42 0.99 -13.71
N ARG A 337 2.47 0.30 -13.06
CA ARG A 337 1.86 -0.95 -13.55
C ARG A 337 1.07 -0.75 -14.86
N SER A 338 0.30 0.33 -14.98
CA SER A 338 -0.35 0.68 -16.26
C SER A 338 0.68 1.02 -17.33
N LEU A 339 1.73 1.80 -17.00
CA LEU A 339 2.80 2.09 -17.96
C LEU A 339 3.47 0.81 -18.49
N ALA A 340 3.71 -0.20 -17.65
CA ALA A 340 4.29 -1.46 -18.09
C ALA A 340 3.41 -2.17 -19.14
N HIS A 341 2.11 -2.32 -18.84
CA HIS A 341 1.08 -2.86 -19.73
C HIS A 341 0.96 -2.06 -21.05
N ASP A 342 0.75 -0.76 -20.93
CA ASP A 342 0.58 0.17 -22.06
C ASP A 342 1.83 0.16 -22.97
N LEU A 343 3.04 0.02 -22.41
CA LEU A 343 4.29 -0.08 -23.15
C LEU A 343 4.40 -1.39 -23.93
N GLY A 344 3.96 -2.51 -23.36
CA GLY A 344 3.84 -3.79 -24.07
C GLY A 344 2.96 -3.67 -25.31
N LYS A 345 1.75 -3.13 -25.12
CA LYS A 345 0.81 -2.83 -26.20
C LYS A 345 1.41 -1.89 -27.25
N ALA A 346 2.15 -0.87 -26.82
CA ALA A 346 2.77 0.11 -27.70
C ALA A 346 3.90 -0.47 -28.59
N VAL A 347 4.46 -1.63 -28.25
CA VAL A 347 5.40 -2.40 -29.08
C VAL A 347 4.79 -3.66 -29.71
N GLY A 348 3.46 -3.82 -29.66
CA GLY A 348 2.77 -4.97 -30.27
C GLY A 348 3.00 -6.29 -29.53
N SER A 349 3.04 -6.24 -28.20
CA SER A 349 3.26 -7.41 -27.32
C SER A 349 2.47 -7.28 -26.01
N CYS A 350 2.70 -8.23 -25.11
CA CYS A 350 2.35 -8.15 -23.69
C CYS A 350 3.56 -7.62 -22.89
N ALA A 351 3.31 -7.07 -21.70
CA ALA A 351 4.37 -6.77 -20.73
C ALA A 351 3.83 -6.68 -19.30
N LEU A 352 4.72 -6.86 -18.31
CA LEU A 352 4.42 -6.75 -16.89
C LEU A 352 5.52 -6.00 -16.12
N MET A 353 5.16 -5.45 -14.95
CA MET A 353 6.11 -4.83 -14.04
C MET A 353 6.81 -5.88 -13.16
N SER A 354 8.10 -6.10 -13.39
CA SER A 354 8.89 -7.13 -12.69
C SER A 354 9.52 -6.63 -11.39
N SER A 355 9.96 -5.37 -11.35
CA SER A 355 10.42 -4.70 -10.12
C SER A 355 10.05 -3.22 -10.12
N LEU A 356 9.92 -2.63 -8.93
CA LEU A 356 9.64 -1.21 -8.75
C LEU A 356 10.31 -0.67 -7.47
N ILE A 357 11.04 0.44 -7.61
CA ILE A 357 11.68 1.18 -6.53
C ILE A 357 11.15 2.61 -6.55
N ARG A 358 10.53 3.11 -5.47
CA ARG A 358 10.21 4.54 -5.33
C ARG A 358 11.44 5.26 -4.75
N THR A 359 12.27 5.80 -5.65
CA THR A 359 13.51 6.49 -5.32
C THR A 359 13.30 7.88 -4.70
N ARG A 360 12.14 8.52 -4.95
CA ARG A 360 11.76 9.78 -4.27
C ARG A 360 10.25 9.94 -4.12
N GLN A 361 9.83 10.59 -3.02
CA GLN A 361 8.49 11.17 -2.86
C GLN A 361 8.59 12.57 -2.25
N ALA A 362 8.07 13.59 -2.94
CA ALA A 362 8.30 15.00 -2.60
C ALA A 362 9.80 15.31 -2.45
N HIS A 363 10.24 15.68 -1.24
CA HIS A 363 11.62 15.96 -0.86
C HIS A 363 12.29 14.80 -0.10
N PHE A 364 11.61 13.67 0.10
CA PHE A 364 12.20 12.47 0.69
C PHE A 364 12.77 11.58 -0.40
N GLU A 365 14.08 11.37 -0.36
CA GLU A 365 14.85 10.56 -1.31
C GLU A 365 15.31 9.25 -0.66
N LEU A 366 15.56 8.22 -1.49
CA LEU A 366 16.00 6.91 -1.03
C LEU A 366 17.50 6.93 -0.71
N ASP A 367 17.80 7.40 0.49
CA ASP A 367 19.13 7.58 1.05
C ASP A 367 19.09 7.04 2.49
N SER A 368 19.98 6.11 2.83
CA SER A 368 19.97 5.40 4.11
C SER A 368 20.12 6.29 5.34
N ASP A 369 20.66 7.50 5.18
CA ASP A 369 20.76 8.48 6.27
C ASP A 369 19.51 9.35 6.38
N LYS A 370 18.69 9.46 5.32
CA LYS A 370 17.45 10.26 5.25
C LYS A 370 16.16 9.45 5.44
N VAL A 371 16.26 8.11 5.44
CA VAL A 371 15.14 7.19 5.69
C VAL A 371 15.42 6.29 6.90
N LEU A 372 14.36 5.85 7.57
CA LEU A 372 14.43 4.74 8.53
C LEU A 372 14.48 3.41 7.77
N GLU A 373 15.51 2.60 8.00
CA GLU A 373 15.69 1.28 7.41
C GLU A 373 15.14 0.18 8.34
N TYR A 374 14.74 -0.96 7.79
CA TYR A 374 14.26 -2.10 8.60
C TYR A 374 15.35 -2.67 9.52
N LYS A 375 16.60 -2.70 9.05
CA LYS A 375 17.78 -3.06 9.88
C LYS A 375 17.94 -2.16 11.11
N ASP A 376 17.49 -0.90 11.06
CA ASP A 376 17.58 0.03 12.19
C ASP A 376 16.57 -0.38 13.28
N LEU A 377 15.36 -0.81 12.87
CA LEU A 377 14.32 -1.33 13.77
C LEU A 377 14.74 -2.66 14.42
N GLU A 378 15.37 -3.54 13.64
CA GLU A 378 15.90 -4.84 14.07
C GLU A 378 17.08 -4.68 15.04
N ALA A 379 17.91 -3.63 14.88
CA ALA A 379 19.03 -3.32 15.76
C ALA A 379 18.62 -2.70 17.13
N GLY A 380 17.34 -2.38 17.33
CA GLY A 380 16.81 -1.92 18.62
C GLY A 380 16.78 -0.39 18.81
N GLU A 381 16.16 0.06 19.90
CA GLU A 381 15.82 1.47 20.12
C GLU A 381 17.04 2.40 20.22
N GLU A 382 18.17 1.92 20.74
CA GLU A 382 19.43 2.68 20.78
C GLU A 382 19.92 3.10 19.38
N VAL A 383 19.47 2.41 18.31
CA VAL A 383 19.82 2.70 16.92
C VAL A 383 18.71 3.50 16.23
N TRP A 384 17.47 2.98 16.19
CA TRP A 384 16.39 3.68 15.48
C TRP A 384 15.86 4.91 16.22
N GLY A 385 15.89 4.92 17.56
CA GLY A 385 15.34 5.98 18.41
C GLY A 385 15.96 7.34 18.09
N PRO A 386 17.27 7.54 18.29
CA PRO A 386 17.96 8.80 17.97
C PRO A 386 17.78 9.23 16.51
N LYS A 387 17.75 8.27 15.57
CA LYS A 387 17.55 8.53 14.13
C LYS A 387 16.15 9.06 13.82
N VAL A 388 15.11 8.47 14.40
CA VAL A 388 13.71 8.92 14.28
C VAL A 388 13.49 10.24 15.00
N GLN A 389 14.06 10.43 16.19
CA GLN A 389 14.01 11.69 16.93
C GLN A 389 14.59 12.84 16.08
N ARG A 390 15.77 12.64 15.47
CA ARG A 390 16.39 13.60 14.54
C ARG A 390 15.46 13.97 13.36
N PHE A 391 14.88 12.99 12.68
CA PHE A 391 13.98 13.26 11.54
C PHE A 391 12.75 14.09 11.92
N LEU A 392 12.17 13.83 13.10
CA LEU A 392 11.00 14.56 13.58
C LEU A 392 11.38 15.98 14.03
N ASP A 393 12.56 16.15 14.63
CA ASP A 393 13.17 17.45 14.95
C ASP A 393 13.47 18.31 13.72
N GLU A 394 14.01 17.70 12.65
CA GLU A 394 14.27 18.36 11.37
C GLU A 394 12.96 18.79 10.68
N TRP A 395 11.93 17.95 10.74
CA TRP A 395 10.60 18.28 10.23
C TRP A 395 9.93 19.42 11.01
N GLU A 396 10.02 19.40 12.34
CA GLU A 396 9.45 20.44 13.22
C GLU A 396 10.10 21.81 12.96
N LYS A 397 11.44 21.88 13.01
CA LYS A 397 12.21 23.10 12.74
C LYS A 397 11.96 23.66 11.35
N LYS A 398 11.82 22.80 10.34
CA LYS A 398 11.50 23.22 8.97
C LYS A 398 10.11 23.84 8.87
N ARG A 399 9.11 23.27 9.56
CA ARG A 399 7.75 23.82 9.60
C ARG A 399 7.68 25.14 10.36
N GLU A 400 8.40 25.28 11.49
CA GLU A 400 8.53 26.55 12.22
C GLU A 400 9.18 27.64 11.35
N ALA A 401 10.23 27.32 10.60
CA ALA A 401 10.86 28.23 9.66
C ALA A 401 9.91 28.64 8.51
N GLU A 402 9.17 27.68 7.95
CA GLU A 402 8.18 27.95 6.89
C GLU A 402 7.03 28.83 7.42
N GLU A 403 6.45 28.51 8.58
CA GLU A 403 5.35 29.27 9.21
C GLU A 403 5.76 30.68 9.70
N SER A 404 7.05 30.88 10.06
CA SER A 404 7.59 32.21 10.39
C SER A 404 7.97 33.05 9.16
N SER A 405 8.13 32.42 7.99
CA SER A 405 8.39 33.10 6.72
C SER A 405 7.13 33.57 5.98
N ASP A 406 5.95 33.08 6.39
CA ASP A 406 4.66 33.44 5.77
C ASP A 406 4.26 34.89 6.11
N PRO A 407 4.17 35.82 5.13
CA PRO A 407 3.92 37.24 5.37
C PRO A 407 2.50 37.56 5.86
N ILE A 408 1.66 36.53 6.06
CA ILE A 408 0.32 36.63 6.64
C ILE A 408 0.37 36.53 8.18
N ASN A 409 1.38 35.87 8.74
CA ASN A 409 1.60 35.74 10.20
C ASN A 409 2.63 36.74 10.76
N ALA A 410 3.36 37.45 9.88
CA ALA A 410 4.24 38.55 10.24
C ALA A 410 3.44 39.71 10.85
N SER A 411 3.25 39.67 12.17
CA SER A 411 2.60 40.75 12.93
C SER A 411 3.52 41.98 12.99
N PRO A 412 2.95 43.20 12.91
CA PRO A 412 3.72 44.46 12.87
C PRO A 412 4.28 44.88 14.24
#